data_AF-A0A950KHI2-F1
#
_entry.id   AF-A0A950KHI2-F1
#
_cell.length_a   1.000
_cell.length_b   1.000
_cell.length_c   1.000
_cell.angle_alpha   90.00
_cell.angle_beta   90.00
_cell.angle_gamma   90.00
#
_symmetry.space_group_name_H-M   'P 1'
#
loop_
_entity.id
_entity.type
_entity.pdbx_description
1 polymer ?
#
loop_
_entity_poly.entity_id
_entity_poly.type
_entity_poly.pdbx_seq_one_letter_code
_entity_poly.pdbx_strand_id
1 'polypeptide(L)'
;MNDVTSNLLPLLPELILAAEGFLLLIVGVYWLPRVTTGFLLAAVLALLPPILLMPSFSAPAVVVMNGMFISDAFSAFAKLLVLTGTGLALLLSQRW
;
A
#
# COMPACT_ATOMS: atom_id res chain seq x y z
N MET A 1 -15.14 23.00 -1.31
CA MET A 1 -14.48 21.80 -1.85
C MET A 1 -15.13 20.61 -1.16
N ASN A 2 -15.73 19.69 -1.93
CA ASN A 2 -16.65 18.68 -1.41
C ASN A 2 -15.97 17.81 -0.34
N ASP A 3 -16.62 17.59 0.82
CA ASP A 3 -16.06 16.86 1.97
C ASP A 3 -15.55 15.45 1.63
N VAL A 4 -16.03 14.89 0.52
CA VAL A 4 -15.57 13.60 0.01
C VAL A 4 -14.11 13.66 -0.46
N THR A 5 -13.69 14.72 -1.17
CA THR A 5 -12.33 14.77 -1.75
C THR A 5 -11.25 15.07 -0.70
N SER A 6 -11.57 15.83 0.34
CA SER A 6 -10.66 16.07 1.47
C SER A 6 -10.43 14.83 2.32
N ASN A 7 -11.43 13.96 2.44
CA ASN A 7 -11.31 12.71 3.17
C ASN A 7 -10.64 11.58 2.37
N LEU A 8 -10.81 11.55 1.04
CA LEU A 8 -10.23 10.49 0.22
C LEU A 8 -8.74 10.67 -0.06
N LEU A 9 -8.24 11.91 -0.09
CA LEU A 9 -6.84 12.19 -0.41
C LEU A 9 -5.86 11.44 0.53
N PRO A 10 -6.00 11.53 1.86
CA PRO A 10 -5.05 10.87 2.78
C PRO A 10 -5.20 9.34 2.83
N LEU A 11 -6.30 8.80 2.31
CA LEU A 11 -6.60 7.36 2.23
C LEU A 11 -6.16 6.73 0.90
N LEU A 12 -5.69 7.54 -0.04
CA LEU A 12 -5.28 7.10 -1.36
C LEU A 12 -4.23 5.96 -1.34
N PRO A 13 -3.17 5.99 -0.52
CA PRO A 13 -2.18 4.92 -0.52
C PRO A 13 -2.77 3.57 -0.07
N GLU A 14 -3.70 3.57 0.89
CA GLU A 14 -4.40 2.34 1.31
C GLU A 14 -5.31 1.79 0.23
N LEU A 15 -6.03 2.68 -0.46
CA LEU A 15 -6.97 2.27 -1.50
C LEU A 15 -6.23 1.63 -2.69
N ILE A 16 -5.06 2.17 -3.04
CA ILE A 16 -4.18 1.61 -4.06
C ILE A 16 -3.67 0.24 -3.63
N LEU A 17 -3.14 0.12 -2.41
CA LEU A 17 -2.62 -1.15 -1.89
C LEU A 17 -3.71 -2.24 -1.85
N ALA A 18 -4.94 -1.88 -1.44
CA ALA A 18 -6.07 -2.81 -1.42
C ALA A 18 -6.46 -3.26 -2.84
N ALA A 19 -6.47 -2.35 -3.80
CA ALA A 19 -6.75 -2.66 -5.20
C ALA A 19 -5.67 -3.57 -5.81
N GLU A 20 -4.39 -3.27 -5.56
CA GLU A 20 -3.26 -4.08 -6.01
C GLU A 20 -3.29 -5.49 -5.43
N GLY A 21 -3.57 -5.62 -4.13
CA GLY A 21 -3.73 -6.92 -3.47
C GLY A 21 -4.87 -7.73 -4.06
N PHE A 22 -6.00 -7.09 -4.36
CA PHE A 22 -7.14 -7.74 -5.00
C PHE A 22 -6.82 -8.19 -6.43
N LEU A 23 -6.11 -7.37 -7.21
CA LEU A 23 -5.65 -7.73 -8.55
C LEU A 23 -4.68 -8.91 -8.51
N LEU A 24 -3.70 -8.89 -7.61
CA LEU A 24 -2.75 -9.99 -7.42
C LEU A 24 -3.46 -11.28 -6.99
N LEU A 25 -4.53 -11.19 -6.19
CA LEU A 25 -5.34 -12.34 -5.82
C LEU A 25 -6.04 -12.95 -7.05
N ILE A 26 -6.73 -12.13 -7.85
CA ILE A 26 -7.36 -12.59 -9.09
C ILE A 26 -6.32 -13.25 -10.01
N VAL A 27 -5.16 -12.61 -10.18
CA VAL A 27 -4.06 -13.15 -10.98
C VAL A 27 -3.59 -14.49 -10.46
N GLY A 28 -3.37 -14.58 -9.14
CA GLY A 28 -2.90 -15.79 -8.48
C GLY A 28 -3.88 -16.95 -8.61
N VAL A 29 -5.19 -16.67 -8.55
CA VAL A 29 -6.23 -17.71 -8.65
C VAL A 29 -6.43 -18.21 -10.07
N TYR A 30 -6.49 -17.31 -11.07
CA TYR A 30 -6.86 -17.69 -12.44
C TYR A 30 -5.68 -18.08 -13.32
N TRP A 31 -4.50 -17.48 -13.13
CA TRP A 31 -3.38 -17.62 -14.07
C TRP A 31 -2.19 -18.41 -13.52
N LEU A 32 -2.12 -18.67 -12.21
CA LEU A 32 -0.97 -19.35 -11.61
C LEU A 32 -1.38 -20.62 -10.84
N PRO A 33 -1.06 -21.83 -11.34
CA PRO A 33 -1.27 -23.07 -10.58
C PRO A 33 -0.29 -23.20 -9.40
N ARG A 34 0.84 -22.47 -9.42
CA ARG A 34 1.81 -22.34 -8.33
C ARG A 34 2.44 -20.96 -8.36
N VAL A 35 2.87 -20.48 -7.19
CA VAL A 35 3.59 -19.20 -7.05
C VAL A 35 4.90 -19.28 -7.84
N THR A 36 5.08 -18.34 -8.77
CA THR A 36 6.32 -18.20 -9.54
C THR A 36 7.16 -17.03 -9.02
N THR A 37 8.46 -17.05 -9.30
CA THR A 37 9.37 -15.92 -8.99
C THR A 37 8.87 -14.61 -9.60
N GLY A 38 8.29 -14.67 -10.81
CA GLY A 38 7.71 -13.49 -11.48
C GLY A 38 6.51 -12.90 -10.74
N PHE A 39 5.66 -13.73 -10.14
CA PHE A 39 4.53 -13.26 -9.34
C PHE A 39 4.97 -12.59 -8.03
N LEU A 40 5.98 -13.15 -7.38
CA LEU A 40 6.56 -12.54 -6.17
C LEU A 40 7.25 -11.20 -6.49
N LEU A 41 7.93 -11.09 -7.63
CA LEU A 41 8.47 -9.80 -8.10
C LEU A 41 7.36 -8.80 -8.40
N ALA A 42 6.26 -9.23 -9.03
CA ALA A 42 5.10 -8.37 -9.26
C ALA A 42 4.48 -7.87 -7.95
N ALA A 43 4.40 -8.73 -6.92
CA ALA A 43 3.93 -8.35 -5.59
C ALA A 43 4.84 -7.33 -4.90
N VAL A 44 6.17 -7.47 -5.05
CA VAL A 44 7.13 -6.46 -4.54
C VAL A 44 6.99 -5.14 -5.29
N LEU A 45 6.86 -5.18 -6.62
CA LEU A 45 6.67 -3.98 -7.45
C LEU A 45 5.35 -3.26 -7.14
N ALA A 46 4.30 -3.99 -6.79
CA ALA A 46 3.03 -3.42 -6.36
C ALA A 46 3.16 -2.58 -5.08
N LEU A 47 4.19 -2.75 -4.25
CA LEU A 47 4.37 -1.90 -3.08
C LEU A 47 4.92 -0.50 -3.43
N LEU A 48 5.44 -0.30 -4.66
CA LEU A 48 6.09 0.97 -5.04
C LEU A 48 5.12 2.16 -5.11
N PRO A 49 3.94 2.08 -5.76
CA PRO A 49 3.02 3.20 -5.83
C PRO A 49 2.60 3.76 -4.46
N PRO A 50 2.17 2.97 -3.46
CA PRO A 50 1.83 3.51 -2.15
C PRO A 50 3.04 4.11 -1.43
N ILE A 51 4.25 3.56 -1.57
CA ILE A 51 5.48 4.14 -1.00
C ILE A 51 5.78 5.53 -1.57
N LEU A 52 5.67 5.69 -2.90
CA LEU A 52 5.97 6.94 -3.59
C LEU A 52 4.98 8.08 -3.27
N LEU A 53 3.75 7.74 -2.90
CA LEU A 53 2.71 8.72 -2.59
C LEU A 53 2.83 9.31 -1.18
N MET A 54 3.52 8.64 -0.26
CA MET A 54 3.56 9.04 1.15
C MET A 54 4.25 10.37 1.47
N PRO A 55 5.38 10.74 0.82
CA PRO A 55 6.02 12.04 1.06
C PRO A 55 5.10 13.23 0.76
N SER A 56 4.14 13.06 -0.16
CA SER A 56 3.17 14.09 -0.55
C SER A 56 2.15 14.43 0.54
N PHE A 57 2.06 13.62 1.61
CA PHE A 57 1.10 13.80 2.71
C PHE A 57 1.74 14.28 4.02
N SER A 58 3.00 14.71 4.00
CA SER A 58 3.74 15.19 5.20
C SER A 58 3.30 16.59 5.70
N ALA A 59 2.06 17.00 5.42
CA ALA A 59 1.45 18.26 5.82
C ALA A 59 0.78 18.14 7.22
N PRO A 60 0.26 19.23 7.85
CA PRO A 60 -0.18 19.19 9.25
C PRO A 60 -1.27 18.14 9.48
N ALA A 61 -1.26 17.53 10.67
CA ALA A 61 -2.08 16.37 11.00
C ALA A 61 -3.54 16.54 10.57
N VAL A 62 -3.99 15.71 9.61
CA VAL A 62 -5.37 15.73 9.11
C VAL A 62 -6.13 14.58 9.72
N VAL A 63 -7.19 14.90 10.44
CA VAL A 63 -8.17 13.92 10.92
C VAL A 63 -9.24 13.77 9.86
N VAL A 64 -9.43 12.53 9.39
CA VAL A 64 -10.27 12.16 8.27
C VAL A 64 -11.30 11.12 8.72
N MET A 65 -12.41 11.01 7.99
CA MET A 65 -13.44 9.97 8.21
C MET A 65 -13.97 9.96 9.66
N ASN A 66 -14.40 11.13 10.13
CA ASN A 66 -15.04 11.30 11.44
C ASN A 66 -14.18 10.81 12.63
N GLY A 67 -12.85 10.98 12.54
CA GLY A 67 -11.92 10.59 13.61
C GLY A 67 -11.32 9.18 13.49
N MET A 68 -11.73 8.40 12.49
CA MET A 68 -11.22 7.04 12.28
C MET A 68 -9.79 7.02 11.72
N PHE A 69 -9.40 8.07 11.01
CA PHE A 69 -8.10 8.12 10.34
C PHE A 69 -7.33 9.39 10.71
N ILE A 70 -6.11 9.22 11.23
CA ILE A 70 -5.21 10.31 11.59
C ILE A 70 -3.97 10.20 10.68
N SER A 71 -3.84 11.17 9.77
CA SER A 71 -2.67 11.29 8.89
C SER A 71 -1.72 12.31 9.48
N ASP A 72 -0.66 11.84 10.15
CA ASP A 72 0.45 12.67 10.64
C ASP A 72 1.80 12.08 10.19
N ALA A 73 2.90 12.73 10.59
CA ALA A 73 4.25 12.26 10.29
C ALA A 73 4.58 10.88 10.88
N PHE A 74 4.05 10.53 12.06
CA PHE A 74 4.22 9.21 12.65
C PHE A 74 3.48 8.12 11.86
N SER A 75 2.22 8.36 11.49
CA SER A 75 1.41 7.47 10.66
C SER A 75 2.09 7.23 9.31
N ALA A 76 2.64 8.28 8.69
CA ALA A 76 3.44 8.17 7.47
C ALA A 76 4.73 7.35 7.70
N PHE A 77 5.47 7.58 8.78
CA PHE A 77 6.65 6.78 9.08
C PHE A 77 6.31 5.29 9.31
N ALA A 78 5.27 5.01 10.11
CA ALA A 78 4.85 3.65 10.43
C ALA A 78 4.44 2.86 9.19
N LYS A 79 3.68 3.49 8.28
CA LYS A 79 3.33 2.90 7.00
C LYS A 79 4.56 2.59 6.13
N LEU A 80 5.56 3.49 6.07
CA LEU A 80 6.78 3.25 5.30
C LEU A 80 7.54 2.06 5.88
N LEU A 81 7.62 1.95 7.21
CA LEU A 81 8.23 0.82 7.89
C LEU A 81 7.51 -0.50 7.55
N VAL A 82 6.18 -0.51 7.55
CA VAL A 82 5.38 -1.70 7.22
C VAL A 82 5.56 -2.09 5.75
N LEU A 83 5.47 -1.13 4.82
CA LEU A 83 5.62 -1.37 3.38
C LEU A 83 7.01 -1.92 3.04
N THR A 84 8.06 -1.31 3.60
CA THR A 84 9.44 -1.77 3.40
C THR A 84 9.69 -3.14 4.03
N GLY A 85 9.22 -3.36 5.26
CA GLY A 85 9.30 -4.66 5.93
C GLY A 85 8.57 -5.77 5.16
N THR A 86 7.41 -5.45 4.59
CA THR A 86 6.64 -6.37 3.73
C THR A 86 7.41 -6.71 2.46
N GLY A 87 7.99 -5.72 1.78
CA GLY A 87 8.83 -5.95 0.60
C GLY A 87 10.02 -6.85 0.90
N LEU A 88 10.73 -6.61 2.01
CA LEU A 88 11.83 -7.46 2.45
C LEU A 88 11.38 -8.89 2.78
N ALA A 89 10.24 -9.04 3.48
CA ALA A 89 9.69 -10.36 3.79
C ALA A 89 9.33 -11.15 2.52
N LEU A 90 8.77 -10.50 1.50
CA LEU A 90 8.49 -11.12 0.20
C LEU A 90 9.76 -11.55 -0.53
N LEU A 91 10.82 -10.73 -0.50
CA LEU A 91 12.11 -11.06 -1.09
C LEU A 91 12.77 -12.25 -0.37
N LEU A 92 12.73 -12.28 0.97
CA LEU A 92 13.26 -13.40 1.76
C LEU A 92 12.44 -14.68 1.58
N SER A 93 11.14 -14.56 1.31
CA SER A 93 10.27 -15.71 1.00
C SER A 93 10.59 -16.35 -0.34
N GLN A 94 11.36 -15.70 -1.22
CA GLN A 94 11.85 -16.34 -2.43
C GLN A 94 12.84 -17.43 -2.03
N ARG A 95 12.39 -18.67 -2.12
CA ARG A 95 13.22 -19.84 -1.93
C ARG A 95 14.16 -19.93 -3.13
N TRP A 96 15.45 -19.67 -2.90
CA TRP A 96 16.52 -19.94 -3.87
C TRP A 96 16.66 -21.45 -4.10
#